data_AF-A0A455UE31-F1
#
_entry.id   AF-A0A455UE31-F1
#
_cell.length_a   1.000
_cell.length_b   1.000
_cell.length_c   1.000
_cell.angle_alpha   90.00
_cell.angle_beta   90.00
_cell.angle_gamma   90.00
#
_symmetry.space_group_name_H-M   'P 1'
#
loop_
_entity.id
_entity.type
_entity.pdbx_description
1 polymer ?
#
loop_
_entity_poly.entity_id
_entity_poly.type
_entity_poly.pdbx_seq_one_letter_code
_entity_poly.pdbx_strand_id
1 'polypeptide(L)'
;MEYPVTTEIPFDDPRYNELLAAFYERSVAQLIEMAEAGCDVVVLCEGDPFFYGSFMHLYTRLLNRVPVSVVPGITGMSAAWTATDQPITWGDDILTVLMATLPEDALAERIAQTDALVVMKIGRNLAKLRRALVHAGREGEAWLIEYAAMSQQRVLPLADVGERAVLLDCADPWPREAAMSGWLKIVGLGPGSEAMITPR
;
A
#
# COMPACT_ATOMS: atom_id res chain seq x y z
N MET A 1 13.64 12.43 -5.41
CA MET A 1 13.50 11.72 -6.70
C MET A 1 12.05 11.86 -7.11
N GLU A 2 11.75 12.47 -8.25
CA GLU A 2 10.38 12.65 -8.73
C GLU A 2 10.04 11.55 -9.74
N TYR A 3 8.90 10.88 -9.54
CA TYR A 3 8.51 9.75 -10.38
C TYR A 3 8.14 10.23 -11.78
N PRO A 4 8.62 9.58 -12.86
CA PRO A 4 8.56 10.17 -14.20
C PRO A 4 7.16 10.13 -14.82
N VAL A 5 6.26 9.28 -14.31
CA VAL A 5 4.90 9.11 -14.82
C VAL A 5 4.01 8.46 -13.77
N THR A 6 2.87 9.07 -13.47
CA THR A 6 1.87 8.59 -12.50
C THR A 6 0.58 8.18 -13.21
N THR A 7 0.05 9.02 -14.09
CA THR A 7 -1.24 8.81 -14.79
C THR A 7 -1.25 9.30 -16.25
N GLU A 8 -0.17 9.96 -16.68
CA GLU A 8 -0.11 10.71 -17.94
C GLU A 8 -0.04 9.80 -19.17
N ILE A 9 0.42 8.56 -19.01
CA ILE A 9 0.45 7.54 -20.06
C ILE A 9 -0.15 6.22 -19.58
N PRO A 10 -0.86 5.47 -20.44
CA PRO A 10 -1.33 4.13 -20.13
C PRO A 10 -0.19 3.19 -19.73
N PHE A 11 -0.46 2.28 -18.79
CA PHE A 11 0.53 1.30 -18.30
C PHE A 11 1.02 0.32 -19.39
N ASP A 12 0.19 0.04 -20.39
CA ASP A 12 0.50 -0.80 -21.54
C ASP A 12 1.22 -0.06 -22.68
N ASP A 13 1.43 1.26 -22.55
CA ASP A 13 2.24 2.01 -23.50
C ASP A 13 3.71 1.64 -23.32
N PRO A 14 4.43 1.22 -24.39
CA PRO A 14 5.85 0.88 -24.32
C PRO A 14 6.72 1.98 -23.69
N ARG A 15 6.35 3.26 -23.86
CA ARG A 15 7.06 4.40 -23.30
C ARG A 15 7.05 4.41 -21.77
N TYR A 16 6.05 3.78 -21.13
CA TYR A 16 5.98 3.65 -19.68
C TYR A 16 7.19 2.91 -19.12
N ASN A 17 7.54 1.78 -19.74
CA ASN A 17 8.69 0.99 -19.32
C ASN A 17 10.01 1.71 -19.62
N GLU A 18 10.11 2.40 -20.76
CA GLU A 18 11.31 3.16 -21.13
C GLU A 18 11.59 4.31 -20.14
N LEU A 19 10.56 5.10 -19.81
CA LEU A 19 10.68 6.21 -18.87
C LEU A 19 11.04 5.73 -17.47
N LEU A 20 10.43 4.64 -17.00
CA LEU A 20 10.75 4.04 -15.71
C LEU A 20 12.17 3.47 -15.69
N ALA A 21 12.59 2.75 -16.74
CA ALA A 21 13.93 2.20 -16.82
C ALA A 21 14.98 3.31 -16.71
N ALA A 22 14.85 4.36 -17.52
CA ALA A 22 15.78 5.48 -17.52
C ALA A 22 15.77 6.24 -16.17
N PHE A 23 14.61 6.38 -15.53
CA PHE A 23 14.51 6.98 -14.19
C PHE A 23 15.24 6.15 -13.14
N TYR A 24 15.02 4.83 -13.10
CA TYR A 24 15.68 3.96 -12.13
C TYR A 24 17.17 3.86 -12.37
N GLU A 25 17.63 3.85 -13.63
CA GLU A 25 19.07 3.87 -13.96
C GLU A 25 19.75 5.12 -13.40
N ARG A 26 19.20 6.31 -13.66
CA ARG A 26 19.74 7.56 -13.13
C ARG A 26 19.72 7.60 -11.61
N SER A 27 18.61 7.18 -11.01
CA SER A 27 18.45 7.16 -9.55
C SER A 27 19.45 6.22 -8.89
N VAL A 28 19.63 5.01 -9.43
CA VAL A 28 20.61 4.03 -8.92
C VAL A 28 22.03 4.55 -9.05
N ALA A 29 22.40 5.16 -10.18
CA ALA A 29 23.72 5.74 -10.36
C ALA A 29 24.01 6.81 -9.31
N GLN A 30 23.06 7.73 -9.07
CA GLN A 30 23.19 8.77 -8.06
C GLN A 30 23.33 8.21 -6.64
N LEU A 31 22.50 7.22 -6.28
CA LEU A 31 22.54 6.61 -4.95
C LEU A 31 23.88 5.90 -4.69
N ILE A 32 24.44 5.24 -5.72
CA ILE A 32 25.74 4.58 -5.62
C ILE A 32 26.86 5.60 -5.47
N GLU A 33 26.88 6.65 -6.29
CA GLU A 33 27.89 7.72 -6.20
C GLU A 33 27.92 8.34 -4.80
N MET A 34 26.74 8.63 -4.23
CA MET A 34 26.64 9.16 -2.87
C MET A 34 27.15 8.16 -1.82
N ALA A 35 26.81 6.88 -1.93
CA ALA A 35 27.26 5.85 -1.01
C ALA A 35 28.77 5.60 -1.10
N GLU A 36 29.34 5.58 -2.30
CA GLU A 36 30.79 5.43 -2.53
C GLU A 36 31.58 6.66 -2.05
N ALA A 37 30.96 7.84 -2.04
CA ALA A 37 31.51 9.05 -1.42
C ALA A 37 31.45 9.03 0.12
N GLY A 38 30.92 7.98 0.73
CA GLY A 38 30.82 7.81 2.19
C GLY A 38 29.62 8.51 2.84
N CYS A 39 28.61 8.92 2.05
CA CYS A 39 27.38 9.49 2.58
C CYS A 39 26.42 8.41 3.07
N ASP A 40 25.76 8.64 4.19
CA ASP A 40 24.58 7.88 4.59
C ASP A 40 23.37 8.30 3.76
N VAL A 41 22.80 7.36 3.01
CA VAL A 41 21.68 7.61 2.10
C VAL A 41 20.43 6.88 2.57
N VAL A 42 19.33 7.64 2.74
CA VAL A 42 18.04 7.10 3.16
C VAL A 42 17.02 7.29 2.04
N VAL A 43 16.34 6.19 1.66
CA VAL A 43 15.19 6.22 0.75
C VAL A 43 13.93 5.93 1.56
N LEU A 44 13.07 6.93 1.69
CA LEU A 44 11.80 6.79 2.40
C LEU A 44 10.76 6.12 1.51
N CYS A 45 10.04 5.16 2.08
CA CYS A 45 8.96 4.42 1.43
C CYS A 45 7.66 4.62 2.22
N GLU A 46 6.55 4.76 1.53
CA GLU A 46 5.24 4.62 2.17
C GLU A 46 4.94 3.14 2.43
N GLY A 47 4.39 2.86 3.60
CA GLY A 47 4.08 1.48 4.00
C GLY A 47 5.34 0.66 4.28
N ASP A 48 5.36 -0.57 3.76
CA ASP A 48 6.51 -1.46 3.88
C ASP A 48 7.33 -1.47 2.56
N PRO A 49 8.67 -1.31 2.60
CA PRO A 49 9.50 -1.26 1.39
C PRO A 49 9.42 -2.51 0.51
N PHE A 50 9.02 -3.66 1.08
CA PHE A 50 8.87 -4.94 0.39
C PHE A 50 7.42 -5.36 0.18
N PHE A 51 6.46 -4.42 0.26
CA PHE A 51 5.06 -4.70 0.00
C PHE A 51 4.47 -3.77 -1.06
N TYR A 52 4.40 -4.23 -2.31
CA TYR A 52 3.82 -3.51 -3.47
C TYR A 52 4.35 -2.08 -3.72
N GLY A 53 5.52 -1.73 -3.16
CA GLY A 53 6.17 -0.43 -3.32
C GLY A 53 7.15 -0.36 -4.49
N SER A 54 7.37 0.86 -5.01
CA SER A 54 8.31 1.15 -6.10
C SER A 54 9.79 0.93 -5.72
N PHE A 55 10.11 0.92 -4.42
CA PHE A 55 11.46 0.71 -3.90
C PHE A 55 12.09 -0.62 -4.36
N MET A 56 11.29 -1.67 -4.61
CA MET A 56 11.80 -2.96 -5.09
C MET A 56 12.64 -2.83 -6.38
N HIS A 57 12.32 -1.86 -7.24
CA HIS A 57 13.09 -1.59 -8.44
C HIS A 57 14.48 -1.03 -8.14
N LEU A 58 14.61 -0.19 -7.09
CA LEU A 58 15.90 0.30 -6.60
C LEU A 58 16.65 -0.80 -5.87
N TYR A 59 15.99 -1.50 -4.95
CA TYR A 59 16.58 -2.57 -4.15
C TYR A 59 17.28 -3.62 -5.02
N THR A 60 16.58 -4.17 -6.03
CA THR A 60 17.15 -5.18 -6.93
C THR A 60 18.34 -4.69 -7.75
N ARG A 61 18.42 -3.39 -8.05
CA ARG A 61 19.51 -2.77 -8.82
C ARG A 61 20.70 -2.33 -7.96
N LEU A 62 20.45 -2.06 -6.67
CA LEU A 62 21.47 -1.68 -5.69
C LEU A 62 22.10 -2.91 -5.02
N LEU A 63 21.37 -4.03 -5.00
CA LEU A 63 21.84 -5.29 -4.43
C LEU A 63 23.19 -5.67 -5.03
N ASN A 64 24.16 -6.00 -4.17
CA ASN A 64 25.54 -6.35 -4.52
C ASN A 64 26.38 -5.21 -5.12
N ARG A 65 25.87 -3.98 -5.20
CA ARG A 65 26.66 -2.81 -5.65
C ARG A 65 27.11 -1.94 -4.49
N VAL A 66 26.25 -1.78 -3.50
CA VAL A 66 26.54 -1.05 -2.25
C VAL A 66 25.91 -1.79 -1.06
N PRO A 67 26.37 -1.58 0.18
CA PRO A 67 25.67 -2.07 1.36
C PRO A 67 24.25 -1.50 1.43
N VAL A 68 23.24 -2.37 1.52
CA VAL A 68 21.83 -1.98 1.64
C VAL A 68 21.24 -2.68 2.86
N SER A 69 20.60 -1.90 3.74
CA SER A 69 19.79 -2.39 4.84
C SER A 69 18.35 -1.93 4.63
N VAL A 70 17.38 -2.83 4.87
CA VAL A 70 15.96 -2.54 4.73
C VAL A 70 15.30 -2.62 6.10
N VAL A 71 14.65 -1.54 6.50
CA VAL A 71 13.88 -1.46 7.74
C VAL A 71 12.41 -1.71 7.40
N PRO A 72 11.75 -2.73 8.01
CA PRO A 72 10.34 -3.01 7.74
C PRO A 72 9.44 -1.87 8.21
N GLY A 73 8.33 -1.69 7.49
CA GLY A 73 7.34 -0.66 7.76
C GLY A 73 5.95 -1.22 8.05
N ILE A 74 5.07 -0.37 8.59
CA ILE A 74 3.66 -0.73 8.78
C ILE A 74 2.95 -0.54 7.44
N THR A 75 2.41 -1.61 6.87
CA THR A 75 1.71 -1.55 5.58
C THR A 75 0.49 -0.62 5.63
N GLY A 76 0.16 0.07 4.52
CA GLY A 76 -1.02 0.94 4.48
C GLY A 76 -2.33 0.19 4.76
N MET A 77 -2.42 -1.08 4.39
CA MET A 77 -3.59 -1.91 4.67
C MET A 77 -3.85 -2.07 6.17
N SER A 78 -2.82 -2.12 7.01
CA SER A 78 -3.03 -2.25 8.45
C SER A 78 -3.59 -1.02 9.12
N ALA A 79 -3.24 0.16 8.62
CA ALA A 79 -3.95 1.38 8.98
C ALA A 79 -5.40 1.32 8.49
N ALA A 80 -5.64 0.81 7.27
CA ALA A 80 -6.96 0.80 6.65
C ALA A 80 -7.99 -0.05 7.40
N TRP A 81 -7.68 -1.31 7.75
CA TRP A 81 -8.64 -2.12 8.52
C TRP A 81 -8.75 -1.66 9.97
N THR A 82 -7.70 -1.09 10.56
CA THR A 82 -7.82 -0.53 11.92
C THR A 82 -8.79 0.66 11.93
N ALA A 83 -8.81 1.45 10.85
CA ALA A 83 -9.72 2.57 10.69
C ALA A 83 -11.21 2.19 10.62
N THR A 84 -11.54 0.92 10.44
CA THR A 84 -12.94 0.44 10.50
C THR A 84 -13.38 0.05 11.91
N ASP A 85 -12.48 0.14 12.91
CA ASP A 85 -12.68 -0.32 14.29
C ASP A 85 -13.11 -1.81 14.39
N GLN A 86 -12.79 -2.61 13.36
CA GLN A 86 -13.12 -4.02 13.28
C GLN A 86 -11.85 -4.85 13.05
N PRO A 87 -11.66 -5.96 13.78
CA PRO A 87 -10.61 -6.92 13.46
C PRO A 87 -10.78 -7.44 12.03
N ILE A 88 -9.70 -7.46 11.25
CA ILE A 88 -9.75 -7.91 9.86
C ILE A 88 -9.85 -9.44 9.72
N THR A 89 -9.27 -10.18 10.67
CA THR A 89 -9.16 -11.65 10.64
C THR A 89 -9.17 -12.22 12.06
N TRP A 90 -9.56 -13.47 12.21
CA TRP A 90 -9.48 -14.26 13.44
C TRP A 90 -9.25 -15.75 13.17
N GLY A 91 -8.50 -16.45 14.04
CA GLY A 91 -8.35 -17.90 13.95
C GLY A 91 -7.74 -18.39 12.64
N ASP A 92 -8.50 -19.21 11.91
CA ASP A 92 -8.09 -19.84 10.64
C ASP A 92 -8.50 -19.03 9.40
N ASP A 93 -8.95 -17.78 9.56
CA ASP A 93 -9.38 -16.92 8.46
C ASP A 93 -8.29 -16.77 7.39
N ILE A 94 -8.68 -16.95 6.14
CA ILE A 94 -7.85 -16.68 4.97
C ILE A 94 -7.92 -15.18 4.67
N LEU A 95 -6.78 -14.50 4.80
CA LEU A 95 -6.59 -13.13 4.31
C LEU A 95 -6.01 -13.14 2.89
N THR A 96 -6.79 -12.62 1.94
CA THR A 96 -6.34 -12.43 0.56
C THR A 96 -6.07 -10.95 0.27
N VAL A 97 -4.90 -10.65 -0.29
CA VAL A 97 -4.56 -9.32 -0.83
C VAL A 97 -4.61 -9.36 -2.35
N LEU A 98 -5.51 -8.58 -2.95
CA LEU A 98 -5.71 -8.49 -4.39
C LEU A 98 -5.31 -7.12 -4.92
N MET A 99 -4.98 -7.08 -6.21
CA MET A 99 -4.83 -5.85 -6.97
C MET A 99 -6.08 -5.68 -7.82
N ALA A 100 -6.75 -4.55 -7.73
CA ALA A 100 -7.91 -4.25 -8.57
C ALA A 100 -7.57 -4.20 -10.07
N THR A 101 -6.28 -4.28 -10.44
CA THR A 101 -5.83 -4.41 -11.83
C THR A 101 -6.04 -5.82 -12.41
N LEU A 102 -6.28 -6.85 -11.60
CA LEU A 102 -6.57 -8.21 -12.06
C LEU A 102 -7.82 -8.25 -12.97
N PRO A 103 -7.94 -9.25 -13.86
CA PRO A 103 -9.18 -9.50 -14.61
C PRO A 103 -10.39 -9.65 -13.68
N GLU A 104 -11.56 -9.23 -14.14
CA GLU A 104 -12.79 -9.24 -13.32
C GLU A 104 -13.15 -10.63 -12.81
N ASP A 105 -13.09 -11.64 -13.67
CA ASP A 105 -13.40 -13.03 -13.30
C ASP A 105 -12.44 -13.56 -12.22
N ALA A 106 -11.15 -13.25 -12.35
CA ALA A 106 -10.14 -13.62 -11.36
C ALA A 106 -10.31 -12.88 -10.03
N LEU A 107 -10.84 -11.64 -10.05
CA LEU A 107 -11.24 -10.95 -8.82
C LEU A 107 -12.43 -11.66 -8.19
N ALA A 108 -13.51 -11.91 -8.94
CA ALA A 108 -14.72 -12.52 -8.42
C ALA A 108 -14.46 -13.91 -7.80
N GLU A 109 -13.69 -14.76 -8.49
CA GLU A 109 -13.30 -16.08 -8.00
C GLU A 109 -12.60 -16.00 -6.63
N ARG A 110 -11.61 -15.10 -6.50
CA ARG A 110 -10.81 -14.96 -5.28
C ARG A 110 -11.57 -14.31 -4.13
N ILE A 111 -12.42 -13.34 -4.45
CA ILE A 111 -13.29 -12.69 -3.47
C ILE A 111 -14.25 -13.71 -2.83
N ALA A 112 -14.74 -14.68 -3.61
CA ALA A 112 -15.65 -15.72 -3.15
C ALA A 112 -14.97 -16.80 -2.28
N GLN A 113 -13.64 -16.91 -2.32
CA GLN A 113 -12.87 -17.99 -1.69
C GLN A 113 -12.04 -17.55 -0.46
N THR A 114 -12.30 -16.37 0.09
CA THR A 114 -11.52 -15.80 1.19
C THR A 114 -12.43 -15.31 2.32
N ASP A 115 -11.97 -15.41 3.56
CA ASP A 115 -12.71 -14.89 4.72
C ASP A 115 -12.52 -13.37 4.82
N ALA A 116 -11.26 -12.92 4.75
CA ALA A 116 -10.87 -11.52 4.78
C ALA A 116 -10.21 -11.07 3.47
N LEU A 117 -10.47 -9.82 3.08
CA LEU A 117 -10.05 -9.29 1.79
C LEU A 117 -9.48 -7.88 1.92
N VAL A 118 -8.31 -7.66 1.31
CA VAL A 118 -7.76 -6.34 1.02
C VAL A 118 -7.64 -6.20 -0.49
N VAL A 119 -8.16 -5.12 -1.06
CA VAL A 119 -7.97 -4.80 -2.48
C VAL A 119 -7.22 -3.49 -2.64
N MET A 120 -6.07 -3.55 -3.30
CA MET A 120 -5.19 -2.41 -3.57
C MET A 120 -5.35 -1.90 -5.01
N LYS A 121 -4.84 -0.70 -5.28
CA LYS A 121 -4.85 -0.07 -6.62
C LYS A 121 -6.28 0.14 -7.19
N ILE A 122 -7.21 0.49 -6.31
CA ILE A 122 -8.64 0.60 -6.59
C ILE A 122 -8.91 1.66 -7.67
N GLY A 123 -8.42 2.90 -7.50
CA GLY A 123 -8.58 4.04 -8.42
C GLY A 123 -9.56 3.87 -9.59
N ARG A 124 -9.03 3.90 -10.81
CA ARG A 124 -9.84 3.73 -12.04
C ARG A 124 -10.50 2.35 -12.19
N ASN A 125 -10.13 1.37 -11.37
CA ASN A 125 -10.66 0.02 -11.39
C ASN A 125 -11.88 -0.17 -10.47
N LEU A 126 -12.32 0.87 -9.74
CA LEU A 126 -13.42 0.78 -8.77
C LEU A 126 -14.69 0.17 -9.39
N ALA A 127 -15.09 0.61 -10.59
CA ALA A 127 -16.27 0.10 -11.26
C ALA A 127 -16.18 -1.41 -11.56
N LYS A 128 -15.00 -1.90 -11.96
CA LYS A 128 -14.74 -3.33 -12.18
C LYS A 128 -14.75 -4.11 -10.87
N LEU A 129 -14.12 -3.56 -9.82
CA LEU A 129 -14.11 -4.17 -8.50
C LEU A 129 -15.53 -4.33 -7.93
N ARG A 130 -16.40 -3.32 -8.10
CA ARG A 130 -17.81 -3.43 -7.71
C ARG A 130 -18.51 -4.59 -8.40
N ARG A 131 -18.36 -4.74 -9.72
CA ARG A 131 -18.97 -5.85 -10.45
C ARG A 131 -18.43 -7.20 -9.97
N ALA A 132 -17.13 -7.31 -9.71
CA ALA A 132 -16.54 -8.53 -9.15
C ALA A 132 -17.08 -8.86 -7.75
N LEU A 133 -17.25 -7.85 -6.87
CA LEU A 133 -17.85 -8.03 -5.55
C LEU A 133 -19.32 -8.46 -5.65
N VAL A 134 -20.08 -7.89 -6.59
CA VAL A 134 -21.47 -8.29 -6.87
C VAL A 134 -21.54 -9.73 -7.36
N HIS A 135 -20.69 -10.10 -8.31
CA HIS A 135 -20.60 -11.46 -8.83
C HIS A 135 -20.30 -12.46 -7.70
N ALA A 136 -19.41 -12.09 -6.77
CA ALA A 136 -19.08 -12.91 -5.62
C ALA A 136 -20.13 -12.88 -4.50
N GLY A 137 -21.16 -12.01 -4.58
CA GLY A 137 -22.19 -11.85 -3.56
C GLY A 137 -21.71 -11.15 -2.27
N ARG A 138 -20.63 -10.37 -2.34
CA ARG A 138 -19.95 -9.75 -1.17
C ARG A 138 -19.91 -8.23 -1.18
N GLU A 139 -20.70 -7.58 -2.04
CA GLU A 139 -20.74 -6.12 -2.17
C GLU A 139 -21.08 -5.38 -0.87
N GLY A 140 -21.92 -5.96 -0.03
CA GLY A 140 -22.42 -5.36 1.21
C GLY A 140 -21.43 -5.44 2.38
N GLU A 141 -20.33 -6.19 2.24
CA GLU A 141 -19.29 -6.37 3.26
C GLU A 141 -18.11 -5.39 3.07
N ALA A 142 -18.04 -4.74 1.90
CA ALA A 142 -16.87 -3.98 1.51
C ALA A 142 -16.86 -2.55 2.07
N TRP A 143 -15.67 -2.08 2.40
CA TRP A 143 -15.38 -0.70 2.81
C TRP A 143 -14.42 -0.05 1.83
N LEU A 144 -14.60 1.23 1.54
CA LEU A 144 -13.60 2.09 0.93
C LEU A 144 -12.90 2.87 2.04
N ILE A 145 -11.58 2.71 2.12
CA ILE A 145 -10.73 3.49 3.01
C ILE A 145 -9.75 4.30 2.17
N GLU A 146 -9.76 5.62 2.36
CA GLU A 146 -8.84 6.55 1.72
C GLU A 146 -7.98 7.21 2.81
N TYR A 147 -6.70 7.44 2.52
CA TYR A 147 -5.74 8.14 3.41
C TYR A 147 -5.72 7.60 4.84
N ALA A 148 -5.72 6.27 5.00
CA ALA A 148 -5.69 5.64 6.31
C ALA A 148 -4.53 6.16 7.18
N ALA A 149 -4.82 6.50 8.44
CA ALA A 149 -3.91 7.12 9.40
C ALA A 149 -3.34 8.49 9.00
N MET A 150 -3.92 9.16 8.01
CA MET A 150 -3.61 10.55 7.64
C MET A 150 -4.77 11.49 8.03
N SER A 151 -4.55 12.80 7.99
CA SER A 151 -5.56 13.79 8.39
C SER A 151 -6.79 13.81 7.48
N GLN A 152 -6.66 13.37 6.22
CA GLN A 152 -7.73 13.26 5.23
C GLN A 152 -8.43 11.89 5.25
N GLN A 153 -8.23 11.07 6.28
CA GLN A 153 -8.81 9.73 6.35
C GLN A 153 -10.32 9.74 6.08
N ARG A 154 -10.77 8.85 5.19
CA ARG A 154 -12.18 8.59 4.92
C ARG A 154 -12.44 7.10 4.97
N VAL A 155 -13.50 6.72 5.69
CA VAL A 155 -13.94 5.33 5.85
C VAL A 155 -15.41 5.29 5.53
N LEU A 156 -15.79 4.57 4.47
CA LEU A 156 -17.16 4.54 3.95
C LEU A 156 -17.53 3.10 3.59
N PRO A 157 -18.75 2.63 3.89
CA PRO A 157 -19.28 1.45 3.26
C PRO A 157 -19.21 1.63 1.74
N LEU A 158 -18.79 0.59 1.02
CA LEU A 158 -18.64 0.68 -0.43
C LEU A 158 -19.98 1.00 -1.11
N ALA A 159 -21.11 0.57 -0.55
CA ALA A 159 -22.45 0.91 -1.05
C ALA A 159 -22.71 2.43 -1.12
N ASP A 160 -22.07 3.22 -0.24
CA ASP A 160 -22.30 4.66 -0.10
C ASP A 160 -21.36 5.51 -0.97
N VAL A 161 -20.39 4.87 -1.63
CA VAL A 161 -19.42 5.56 -2.49
C VAL A 161 -20.04 5.81 -3.88
N GLY A 162 -20.21 7.07 -4.27
CA GLY A 162 -20.66 7.43 -5.61
C GLY A 162 -19.74 6.95 -6.75
N GLU A 163 -20.19 7.06 -8.00
CA GLU A 163 -19.45 6.55 -9.18
C GLU A 163 -18.08 7.20 -9.44
N ARG A 164 -17.76 8.30 -8.74
CA ARG A 164 -16.50 9.03 -8.86
C ARG A 164 -15.81 9.10 -7.49
N ALA A 165 -15.08 8.06 -7.12
CA ALA A 165 -14.08 8.19 -6.05
C ALA A 165 -12.92 9.01 -6.60
N VAL A 166 -12.86 10.29 -6.21
CA VAL A 166 -11.73 11.16 -6.51
C VAL A 166 -10.63 10.82 -5.50
N LEU A 167 -9.66 10.01 -5.91
CA LEU A 167 -8.38 9.92 -5.23
C LEU A 167 -7.63 11.22 -5.51
N LEU A 168 -7.61 12.11 -4.53
CA LEU A 168 -6.73 13.27 -4.55
C LEU A 168 -5.29 12.81 -4.30
N ASP A 169 -4.46 12.99 -5.30
CA ASP A 169 -3.01 12.91 -5.16
C ASP A 169 -2.54 13.89 -4.07
N CYS A 170 -1.66 13.44 -3.18
CA CYS A 170 -1.16 14.25 -2.07
C CYS A 170 -0.07 15.19 -2.57
N ALA A 171 -0.36 16.49 -2.59
CA ALA A 171 0.66 17.52 -2.49
C ALA A 171 0.43 18.38 -1.24
N ASP A 172 1.43 18.33 -0.35
CA ASP A 172 1.93 19.41 0.53
C ASP A 172 1.29 19.66 1.93
N PRO A 173 1.98 20.38 2.87
CA PRO A 173 2.59 19.77 4.05
C PRO A 173 1.99 20.23 5.40
N TRP A 174 2.34 19.50 6.46
CA TRP A 174 2.04 19.70 7.89
C TRP A 174 1.89 21.19 8.35
N PRO A 175 0.90 21.55 9.23
CA PRO A 175 1.15 21.51 10.68
C PRO A 175 0.02 21.16 11.68
N ARG A 176 0.49 20.52 12.78
CA ARG A 176 0.14 20.41 14.22
C ARG A 176 -1.25 20.74 14.84
N GLU A 177 -1.53 19.84 15.80
CA GLU A 177 -2.15 19.96 17.13
C GLU A 177 -3.68 19.93 17.31
N ALA A 178 -4.15 18.86 17.97
CA ALA A 178 -5.25 18.92 18.93
C ALA A 178 -4.92 17.99 20.12
N ALA A 179 -5.08 18.53 21.33
CA ALA A 179 -4.91 17.81 22.59
C ALA A 179 -6.11 16.88 22.85
N MET A 180 -5.85 15.63 23.29
CA MET A 180 -6.85 14.79 23.96
C MET A 180 -6.21 13.89 25.02
N SER A 181 -6.88 13.83 26.18
CA SER A 181 -6.53 13.12 27.40
C SER A 181 -6.75 11.61 27.30
N GLY A 182 -5.77 10.84 27.79
CA GLY A 182 -5.87 9.41 28.12
C GLY A 182 -6.10 8.48 26.94
N TRP A 183 -5.06 7.74 26.53
CA TRP A 183 -5.16 6.73 25.47
C TRP A 183 -4.66 5.38 25.99
N LEU A 184 -5.45 4.32 25.79
CA LEU A 184 -4.89 2.97 25.64
C LEU A 184 -4.53 2.82 24.16
N LYS A 185 -3.26 3.03 23.82
CA LYS A 185 -2.75 2.75 22.46
C LYS A 185 -2.20 1.33 22.45
N ILE A 186 -2.96 0.40 21.88
CA ILE A 186 -2.44 -0.92 21.55
C ILE A 186 -1.70 -0.77 20.23
N VAL A 187 -0.37 -0.65 20.29
CA VAL A 187 0.50 -0.60 19.11
C VAL A 187 1.05 -2.00 18.91
N GLY A 188 0.67 -2.64 17.80
CA GLY A 188 1.34 -3.86 17.34
C GLY A 188 2.77 -3.51 16.94
N LEU A 189 3.75 -3.92 17.76
CA LEU A 189 5.16 -3.86 17.37
C LEU A 189 5.44 -5.08 16.48
N GLY A 190 5.82 -4.82 15.22
CA GLY A 190 6.52 -5.83 14.41
C GLY A 190 7.76 -6.34 15.15
N PRO A 191 8.20 -7.57 14.81
CA PRO A 191 8.39 -8.66 15.76
C PRO A 191 8.99 -8.22 17.11
N GLY A 192 8.16 -8.27 18.14
CA GLY A 192 8.62 -8.18 19.52
C GLY A 192 9.55 -9.34 19.88
N SER A 193 10.40 -9.12 20.87
CA SER A 193 11.28 -10.10 21.53
C SER A 193 10.67 -11.51 21.58
N GLU A 194 11.48 -12.57 21.41
CA GLU A 194 11.05 -13.97 21.60
C GLU A 194 10.33 -14.21 22.95
N ALA A 195 10.60 -13.38 23.97
CA ALA A 195 9.90 -13.40 25.26
C ALA A 195 8.42 -12.98 25.19
N MET A 196 7.96 -12.45 24.07
CA MET A 196 6.60 -11.95 23.82
C MET A 196 5.81 -12.84 22.85
N ILE A 197 6.39 -13.98 22.43
CA ILE A 197 5.72 -14.99 21.60
C ILE A 197 5.10 -16.03 22.55
N THR A 198 3.82 -16.35 22.37
CA THR A 198 3.14 -17.44 23.10
C THR A 198 3.96 -18.73 22.97
N PRO A 199 4.41 -19.37 24.06
CA PRO A 199 5.20 -20.60 23.99
C PRO A 199 4.44 -21.68 23.21
N ARG A 200 5.14 -22.37 22.31
CA ARG A 200 4.62 -23.55 21.59
C ARG A 200 4.50 -24.76 22.52
#